data_AF-A2S1M8-F1
#
_entry.id   AF-A2S1M8-F1
#
_cell.length_a   1.000
_cell.length_b   1.000
_cell.length_c   1.000
_cell.angle_alpha   90.00
_cell.angle_beta   90.00
_cell.angle_gamma   90.00
#
_symmetry.space_group_name_H-M   'P 1'
#
loop_
_entity.id
_entity.type
_entity.pdbx_description
1 polymer ?
#
loop_
_entity_poly.entity_id
_entity_poly.type
_entity_poly.pdbx_seq_one_letter_code
_entity_poly.pdbx_strand_id
1 'polypeptide(L)'
;MNPLALMRVMYGPLGYAHPDHRTIAGVDLARMPADVANQWLIDHHRLDTAIDFDWRDAPRAAPCVDHWARLPRIAYLIGVQRLRAALVERGRYVRLDASSQRFLCMPLAAVPKAACAGMPDDDAIVAAGTACLTAALHDAPRALRQRLPLLFPRAHAARLASGLDGAHDDARAAWSSSLFSFAVNHALLEPAPVS
;
A
#
# COMPACT_ATOMS: atom_id res chain seq x y z
N MET A 1 0.62 -16.51 -7.05
CA MET A 1 -0.49 -15.55 -7.14
C MET A 1 -1.79 -16.31 -7.23
N ASN A 2 -2.72 -15.98 -6.36
CA ASN A 2 -4.05 -16.60 -6.25
C ASN A 2 -5.00 -15.95 -7.28
N PRO A 3 -5.57 -16.69 -8.25
CA PRO A 3 -6.48 -16.14 -9.26
C PRO A 3 -7.68 -15.41 -8.67
N LEU A 4 -8.21 -15.87 -7.53
CA LEU A 4 -9.31 -15.20 -6.84
C LEU A 4 -8.90 -13.87 -6.21
N ALA A 5 -7.65 -13.78 -5.72
CA ALA A 5 -7.11 -12.51 -5.23
C ALA A 5 -7.05 -11.50 -6.38
N LEU A 6 -6.56 -11.93 -7.55
CA LEU A 6 -6.55 -11.09 -8.75
C LEU A 6 -7.95 -10.61 -9.15
N MET A 7 -8.94 -11.50 -9.19
CA MET A 7 -10.33 -11.10 -9.51
C MET A 7 -10.87 -10.07 -8.52
N ARG A 8 -10.58 -10.21 -7.23
CA ARG A 8 -10.98 -9.24 -6.21
C ARG A 8 -10.29 -7.89 -6.39
N VAL A 9 -9.01 -7.87 -6.78
CA VAL A 9 -8.31 -6.62 -7.10
C VAL A 9 -8.95 -5.95 -8.32
N MET A 10 -9.18 -6.72 -9.39
CA MET A 10 -9.63 -6.19 -10.66
C MET A 10 -11.08 -5.70 -10.62
N TYR A 11 -11.98 -6.46 -10.01
CA TYR A 11 -13.42 -6.25 -10.10
C TYR A 11 -14.10 -5.97 -8.76
N GLY A 12 -13.35 -5.98 -7.65
CA GLY A 12 -13.88 -5.77 -6.31
C GLY A 12 -13.36 -4.53 -5.57
N PRO A 13 -13.21 -3.34 -6.21
CA PRO A 13 -12.60 -2.17 -5.57
C PRO A 13 -13.28 -1.70 -4.29
N LEU A 14 -14.59 -1.87 -4.12
CA LEU A 14 -15.27 -1.51 -2.87
C LEU A 14 -14.65 -2.23 -1.65
N GLY A 15 -14.17 -3.45 -1.83
CA GLY A 15 -13.60 -4.28 -0.76
C GLY A 15 -12.25 -3.79 -0.24
N TYR A 16 -11.53 -2.94 -0.98
CA TYR A 16 -10.22 -2.43 -0.58
C TYR A 16 -10.07 -0.92 -0.67
N ALA A 17 -10.97 -0.22 -1.38
CA ALA A 17 -10.89 1.22 -1.53
C ALA A 17 -11.03 1.89 -0.15
N HIS A 18 -10.17 2.87 0.13
CA HIS A 18 -10.25 3.70 1.31
C HIS A 18 -11.61 4.40 1.38
N PRO A 19 -12.21 4.59 2.57
CA PRO A 19 -13.50 5.26 2.74
C PRO A 19 -13.65 6.58 1.98
N ASP A 20 -12.58 7.40 1.90
CA ASP A 20 -12.55 8.65 1.14
C ASP A 20 -12.98 8.49 -0.34
N HIS A 21 -12.76 7.33 -0.95
CA HIS A 21 -13.12 7.06 -2.35
C HIS A 21 -14.54 6.49 -2.50
N ARG A 22 -15.19 6.10 -1.40
CA ARG A 22 -16.51 5.44 -1.42
C ARG A 22 -17.69 6.41 -1.47
N THR A 23 -17.43 7.72 -1.45
CA THR A 23 -18.46 8.72 -1.71
C THR A 23 -18.21 9.37 -3.06
N ILE A 24 -19.15 9.22 -3.99
CA ILE A 24 -19.08 9.77 -5.35
C ILE A 24 -20.35 10.54 -5.62
N ALA A 25 -20.21 11.81 -6.02
CA ALA A 25 -21.34 12.72 -6.31
C ALA A 25 -22.40 12.76 -5.18
N GLY A 26 -21.95 12.68 -3.92
CA GLY A 26 -22.83 12.69 -2.74
C GLY A 26 -23.51 11.35 -2.42
N VAL A 27 -23.24 10.29 -3.19
CA VAL A 27 -23.75 8.94 -2.93
C VAL A 27 -22.72 8.10 -2.19
N ASP A 28 -23.12 7.51 -1.07
CA ASP A 28 -22.33 6.54 -0.32
C ASP A 28 -22.46 5.15 -0.94
N LEU A 29 -21.39 4.72 -1.60
CA LEU A 29 -21.32 3.44 -2.30
C LEU A 29 -21.37 2.24 -1.36
N ALA A 30 -21.02 2.40 -0.08
CA ALA A 30 -21.07 1.30 0.88
C ALA A 30 -22.51 0.85 1.19
N ARG A 31 -23.51 1.67 0.82
CA ARG A 31 -24.94 1.39 1.00
C ARG A 31 -25.60 0.75 -0.22
N MET A 32 -24.83 0.48 -1.28
CA MET A 32 -25.31 -0.12 -2.53
C MET A 32 -24.94 -1.61 -2.61
N PRO A 33 -25.61 -2.39 -3.48
CA PRO A 33 -25.12 -3.71 -3.86
C PRO A 33 -23.65 -3.64 -4.33
N ALA A 34 -22.84 -4.60 -3.88
CA ALA A 34 -21.39 -4.53 -4.04
C ALA A 34 -20.95 -4.52 -5.51
N ASP A 35 -21.62 -5.28 -6.37
CA ASP A 35 -21.41 -5.31 -7.81
C ASP A 35 -21.64 -3.94 -8.47
N VAL A 36 -22.74 -3.26 -8.13
CA VAL A 36 -23.05 -1.91 -8.63
C VAL A 36 -22.03 -0.89 -8.13
N ALA A 37 -21.70 -0.92 -6.84
CA ALA A 37 -20.68 -0.03 -6.27
C ALA A 37 -19.30 -0.25 -6.88
N ASN A 38 -18.91 -1.51 -7.11
CA ASN A 38 -17.66 -1.87 -7.77
C ASN A 38 -17.60 -1.32 -9.20
N GLN A 39 -18.67 -1.52 -9.98
CA GLN A 39 -18.75 -1.00 -11.34
C GLN A 39 -18.64 0.53 -11.34
N TRP A 40 -19.32 1.20 -10.40
CA TRP A 40 -19.30 2.66 -10.35
C TRP A 40 -17.92 3.23 -9.98
N LEU A 41 -17.18 2.55 -9.08
CA LEU A 41 -15.77 2.86 -8.79
C LEU A 41 -14.89 2.67 -10.03
N ILE A 42 -15.07 1.58 -10.76
CA ILE A 42 -14.33 1.31 -12.01
C ILE A 42 -14.56 2.42 -13.02
N ASP A 43 -15.81 2.81 -13.24
CA ASP A 43 -16.19 3.82 -14.23
C ASP A 43 -15.72 5.23 -13.81
N HIS A 44 -15.94 5.61 -12.55
CA HIS A 44 -15.56 6.92 -12.04
C HIS A 44 -14.05 7.16 -12.11
N HIS A 45 -13.25 6.15 -11.74
CA HIS A 45 -11.79 6.23 -11.76
C HIS A 45 -11.18 5.80 -13.10
N ARG A 46 -12.00 5.40 -14.09
CA ARG A 46 -11.57 4.89 -15.41
C ARG A 46 -10.52 3.79 -15.27
N LEU A 47 -10.78 2.84 -14.37
CA LEU A 47 -9.88 1.73 -14.11
C LEU A 47 -9.87 0.78 -15.29
N ASP A 48 -8.68 0.44 -15.78
CA ASP A 48 -8.53 -0.58 -16.81
C ASP A 48 -8.95 -1.94 -16.25
N THR A 49 -9.71 -2.72 -17.02
CA THR A 49 -10.22 -4.04 -16.63
C THR A 49 -9.57 -5.18 -17.41
N ALA A 50 -8.71 -4.88 -18.38
CA ALA A 50 -7.96 -5.90 -19.10
C ALA A 50 -7.07 -6.71 -18.14
N ILE A 51 -7.00 -8.02 -18.36
CA ILE A 51 -6.12 -8.94 -17.62
C ILE A 51 -5.17 -9.57 -18.62
N ASP A 52 -4.24 -8.76 -19.12
CA ASP A 52 -3.18 -9.09 -20.07
C ASP A 52 -1.83 -9.13 -19.36
N PHE A 53 -1.76 -9.83 -18.23
CA PHE A 53 -0.64 -9.72 -17.29
C PHE A 53 0.46 -10.72 -17.61
N ASP A 54 1.61 -10.23 -18.06
CA ASP A 54 2.85 -11.02 -18.06
C ASP A 54 3.60 -10.83 -16.74
N TRP A 55 3.41 -11.79 -15.82
CA TRP A 55 4.05 -11.74 -14.50
C TRP A 55 5.56 -11.94 -14.54
N ARG A 56 6.14 -12.35 -15.68
CA ARG A 56 7.59 -12.46 -15.84
C ARG A 56 8.27 -11.09 -15.79
N ASP A 57 7.56 -10.05 -16.22
CA ASP A 57 8.06 -8.68 -16.22
C ASP A 57 7.85 -7.99 -14.86
N ALA A 58 6.94 -8.51 -14.02
CA ALA A 58 6.59 -7.92 -12.72
C ALA A 58 6.59 -8.95 -11.56
N PRO A 59 7.71 -9.66 -11.30
CA PRO A 59 7.73 -10.73 -10.28
C PRO A 59 7.47 -10.22 -8.85
N ARG A 60 7.71 -8.94 -8.58
CA ARG A 60 7.48 -8.30 -7.27
C ARG A 60 6.01 -7.90 -7.04
N ALA A 61 5.21 -7.83 -8.10
CA ALA A 61 3.80 -7.45 -8.02
C ALA A 61 2.92 -8.59 -7.52
N ALA A 62 3.27 -9.84 -7.82
CA ALA A 62 2.47 -11.02 -7.46
C ALA A 62 2.19 -11.13 -5.94
N PRO A 63 3.18 -11.01 -5.03
CA PRO A 63 2.93 -11.00 -3.59
C PRO A 63 2.05 -9.82 -3.13
N CYS A 64 2.11 -8.68 -3.83
CA CYS A 64 1.26 -7.54 -3.50
C CYS A 64 -0.21 -7.85 -3.79
N VAL A 65 -0.52 -8.52 -4.91
CA VAL A 65 -1.89 -8.92 -5.27
C VAL A 65 -2.48 -9.88 -4.25
N ASP A 66 -1.70 -10.86 -3.77
CA ASP A 66 -2.18 -11.83 -2.78
C ASP A 66 -2.56 -11.17 -1.44
N HIS A 67 -2.05 -9.97 -1.17
CA HIS A 67 -2.29 -9.21 0.06
C HIS A 67 -2.86 -7.81 -0.19
N TRP A 68 -3.53 -7.58 -1.33
CA TRP A 68 -3.89 -6.25 -1.82
C TRP A 68 -4.58 -5.38 -0.76
N ALA A 69 -5.69 -5.83 -0.20
CA ALA A 69 -6.45 -5.08 0.81
C ALA A 69 -5.66 -4.78 2.11
N ARG A 70 -4.56 -5.48 2.37
CA ARG A 70 -3.68 -5.26 3.54
C ARG A 70 -2.48 -4.37 3.24
N LEU A 71 -2.26 -3.99 1.97
CA LEU A 71 -1.12 -3.18 1.57
C LEU A 71 -0.99 -1.85 2.36
N PRO A 72 -2.06 -1.16 2.79
CA PRO A 72 -1.91 0.02 3.66
C PRO A 72 -1.21 -0.30 4.97
N ARG A 73 -1.61 -1.38 5.66
CA ARG A 73 -0.96 -1.79 6.91
C ARG A 73 0.46 -2.28 6.68
N ILE A 74 0.68 -3.04 5.60
CA ILE A 74 2.01 -3.49 5.20
C ILE A 74 2.93 -2.30 4.92
N ALA A 75 2.46 -1.30 4.15
CA ALA A 75 3.18 -0.06 3.90
C ALA A 75 3.52 0.65 5.21
N TYR A 76 2.56 0.83 6.10
CA TYR A 76 2.80 1.46 7.40
C TYR A 76 3.90 0.75 8.19
N LEU A 77 3.84 -0.58 8.32
CA LEU A 77 4.87 -1.37 9.01
C LEU A 77 6.25 -1.24 8.35
N ILE A 78 6.32 -1.31 7.02
CA ILE A 78 7.55 -1.05 6.27
C ILE A 78 8.08 0.34 6.60
N GLY A 79 7.24 1.37 6.57
CA GLY A 79 7.59 2.74 6.92
C GLY A 79 8.16 2.88 8.33
N VAL A 80 7.54 2.21 9.30
CA VAL A 80 8.00 2.15 10.69
C VAL A 80 9.45 1.62 10.78
N GLN A 81 9.76 0.55 10.04
CA GLN A 81 11.13 0.02 10.00
C GLN A 81 12.10 0.94 9.26
N ARG A 82 11.70 1.50 8.12
CA ARG A 82 12.54 2.40 7.33
C ARG A 82 12.87 3.72 8.03
N LEU A 83 11.99 4.17 8.93
CA LEU A 83 12.14 5.37 9.76
C LEU A 83 12.54 5.08 11.22
N ARG A 84 12.95 3.84 11.53
CA ARG A 84 13.22 3.38 12.91
C ARG A 84 14.06 4.37 13.73
N ALA A 85 15.18 4.85 13.17
CA ALA A 85 16.06 5.79 13.88
C ALA A 85 15.34 7.09 14.24
N ALA A 86 14.70 7.74 13.25
CA ALA A 86 13.96 8.98 13.46
C ALA A 86 12.79 8.82 14.45
N LEU A 87 12.07 7.69 14.40
CA LEU A 87 10.95 7.40 15.31
C LEU A 87 11.40 7.25 16.76
N VAL A 88 12.57 6.63 16.99
CA VAL A 88 13.14 6.44 18.32
C VAL A 88 13.76 7.74 18.85
N GLU A 89 14.63 8.37 18.06
CA GLU A 89 15.36 9.59 18.45
C GLU A 89 14.42 10.76 18.76
N ARG A 90 13.29 10.86 18.03
CA ARG A 90 12.30 11.94 18.22
C ARG A 90 11.13 11.55 19.12
N GLY A 91 11.21 10.40 19.80
CA GLY A 91 10.21 9.95 20.77
C GLY A 91 8.84 9.60 20.20
N ARG A 92 8.68 9.45 18.87
CA ARG A 92 7.41 9.01 18.25
C ARG A 92 7.09 7.55 18.56
N TYR A 93 8.10 6.72 18.83
CA TYR A 93 7.97 5.29 19.14
C TYR A 93 6.86 4.99 20.17
N VAL A 94 6.83 5.72 21.29
CA VAL A 94 5.87 5.47 22.39
C VAL A 94 4.42 5.76 22.01
N ARG A 95 4.22 6.51 20.91
CA ARG A 95 2.90 6.88 20.39
C ARG A 95 2.46 5.99 19.21
N LEU A 96 3.26 5.01 18.81
CA LEU A 96 2.85 3.98 17.84
C LEU A 96 1.90 2.99 18.51
N ASP A 97 1.02 2.35 17.72
CA ASP A 97 0.24 1.23 18.21
C ASP A 97 1.14 0.06 18.66
N ALA A 98 0.66 -0.76 19.61
CA ALA A 98 1.46 -1.82 20.23
C ALA A 98 1.99 -2.85 19.21
N SER A 99 1.25 -3.07 18.11
CA SER A 99 1.68 -3.98 17.06
C SER A 99 2.84 -3.39 16.25
N SER A 100 2.77 -2.11 15.91
CA SER A 100 3.87 -1.40 15.24
C SER A 100 5.11 -1.25 16.12
N GLN A 101 4.95 -1.08 17.43
CA GLN A 101 6.07 -1.07 18.37
C GLN A 101 6.82 -2.42 18.35
N ARG A 102 6.08 -3.54 18.43
CA ARG A 102 6.64 -4.90 18.31
C ARG A 102 7.35 -5.10 16.98
N PHE A 103 6.71 -4.68 15.88
CA PHE A 103 7.30 -4.80 14.56
C PHE A 103 8.58 -3.98 14.43
N LEU A 104 8.60 -2.74 14.93
CA LEU A 104 9.80 -1.89 14.95
C LEU A 104 10.95 -2.60 15.65
N CYS A 105 10.69 -3.30 16.76
CA CYS A 105 11.68 -4.01 17.56
C CYS A 105 12.31 -5.25 16.89
N MET A 106 11.78 -5.73 15.77
CA MET A 106 12.34 -6.89 15.07
C MET A 106 13.76 -6.60 14.55
N PRO A 107 14.73 -7.52 14.74
CA PRO A 107 16.11 -7.34 14.30
C PRO A 107 16.26 -7.62 12.80
N LEU A 108 15.70 -6.75 11.96
CA LEU A 108 15.75 -6.89 10.51
C LEU A 108 17.08 -6.37 9.95
N ALA A 109 17.81 -7.21 9.22
CA ALA A 109 19.04 -6.82 8.55
C ALA A 109 18.76 -6.05 7.24
N ALA A 110 19.66 -5.12 6.89
CA ALA A 110 19.68 -4.43 5.59
C ALA A 110 18.37 -3.73 5.18
N VAL A 111 17.64 -3.16 6.14
CA VAL A 111 16.45 -2.34 5.86
C VAL A 111 16.86 -1.04 5.14
N PRO A 112 16.35 -0.74 3.93
CA PRO A 112 16.63 0.52 3.23
C PRO A 112 16.08 1.71 4.01
N LYS A 113 16.96 2.58 4.52
CA LYS A 113 16.57 3.74 5.31
C LYS A 113 15.79 4.76 4.45
N ALA A 114 14.86 5.46 5.07
CA ALA A 114 14.22 6.64 4.49
C ALA A 114 14.67 7.90 5.22
N ALA A 115 14.90 8.98 4.49
CA ALA A 115 15.21 10.28 5.08
C ALA A 115 13.95 10.90 5.70
N CYS A 116 14.11 11.57 6.83
CA CYS A 116 13.03 12.31 7.49
C CYS A 116 13.58 13.61 8.09
N ALA A 117 13.26 14.74 7.46
CA ALA A 117 13.73 16.05 7.90
C ALA A 117 12.99 16.54 9.17
N GLY A 118 11.70 16.22 9.30
CA GLY A 118 10.81 16.68 10.38
C GLY A 118 10.48 15.63 11.44
N MET A 119 9.51 15.95 12.31
CA MET A 119 8.91 14.97 13.21
C MET A 119 8.20 13.90 12.36
N PRO A 120 8.53 12.61 12.49
CA PRO A 120 7.86 11.56 11.74
C PRO A 120 6.42 11.41 12.25
N ASP A 121 5.47 11.85 11.43
CA ASP A 121 4.04 11.61 11.59
C ASP A 121 3.60 10.40 10.76
N ASP A 122 2.29 10.11 10.78
CA ASP A 122 1.75 8.94 10.08
C ASP A 122 1.86 9.09 8.56
N ASP A 123 1.75 10.33 8.04
CA ASP A 123 1.99 10.65 6.64
C ASP A 123 3.42 10.31 6.21
N ALA A 124 4.44 10.67 7.01
CA ALA A 124 5.83 10.33 6.75
C ALA A 124 6.08 8.81 6.79
N ILE A 125 5.46 8.11 7.74
CA ILE A 125 5.53 6.65 7.85
C ILE A 125 4.90 6.00 6.62
N VAL A 126 3.69 6.38 6.26
CA VAL A 126 3.00 5.85 5.08
C VAL A 126 3.80 6.14 3.82
N ALA A 127 4.31 7.36 3.63
CA ALA A 127 5.13 7.72 2.47
C ALA A 127 6.40 6.86 2.35
N ALA A 128 7.13 6.66 3.45
CA ALA A 128 8.30 5.78 3.49
C ALA A 128 7.92 4.32 3.19
N GLY A 129 6.76 3.87 3.65
CA GLY A 129 6.20 2.55 3.33
C GLY A 129 5.84 2.37 1.86
N THR A 130 5.06 3.30 1.33
CA THR A 130 4.50 3.26 -0.02
C THR A 130 5.56 3.37 -1.10
N ALA A 131 6.71 3.98 -0.83
CA ALA A 131 7.85 3.96 -1.75
C ALA A 131 8.33 2.52 -2.04
N CYS A 132 8.25 1.61 -1.07
CA CYS A 132 8.56 0.19 -1.29
C CYS A 132 7.51 -0.50 -2.17
N LEU A 133 6.22 -0.22 -1.95
CA LEU A 133 5.13 -0.77 -2.77
C LEU A 133 5.15 -0.24 -4.21
N THR A 134 5.43 1.06 -4.37
CA THR A 134 5.58 1.70 -5.67
C THR A 134 6.71 1.06 -6.45
N ALA A 135 7.84 0.78 -5.80
CA ALA A 135 8.95 0.03 -6.41
C ALA A 135 8.61 -1.42 -6.78
N ALA A 136 7.73 -2.07 -6.00
CA ALA A 136 7.27 -3.43 -6.29
C ALA A 136 6.31 -3.49 -7.49
N LEU A 137 5.53 -2.42 -7.65
CA LEU A 137 4.46 -2.31 -8.65
C LEU A 137 4.82 -1.45 -9.85
N HIS A 138 6.04 -0.89 -9.90
CA HIS A 138 6.50 -0.02 -10.99
C HIS A 138 6.35 -0.69 -12.37
N ASP A 139 6.82 -1.93 -12.47
CA ASP A 139 6.76 -2.71 -13.71
C ASP A 139 5.44 -3.49 -13.85
N ALA A 140 4.49 -3.31 -12.92
CA ALA A 140 3.23 -4.01 -12.96
C ALA A 140 2.32 -3.47 -14.08
N PRO A 141 1.42 -4.32 -14.61
CA PRO A 141 0.38 -3.90 -15.53
C PRO A 141 -0.34 -2.65 -15.05
N ARG A 142 -0.64 -1.75 -16.00
CA ARG A 142 -1.29 -0.46 -15.72
C ARG A 142 -2.53 -0.61 -14.84
N ALA A 143 -3.35 -1.63 -15.12
CA ALA A 143 -4.56 -1.89 -14.34
C ALA A 143 -4.29 -2.08 -12.84
N LEU A 144 -3.18 -2.71 -12.44
CA LEU A 144 -2.80 -2.85 -11.04
C LEU A 144 -2.27 -1.52 -10.47
N ARG A 145 -1.43 -0.81 -11.22
CA ARG A 145 -0.90 0.49 -10.80
C ARG A 145 -2.01 1.50 -10.52
N GLN A 146 -3.02 1.58 -11.38
CA GLN A 146 -4.18 2.48 -11.21
C GLN A 146 -4.99 2.20 -9.93
N ARG A 147 -4.96 0.96 -9.44
CA ARG A 147 -5.71 0.55 -8.25
C ARG A 147 -4.97 0.82 -6.96
N LEU A 148 -3.64 0.90 -6.96
CA LEU A 148 -2.84 1.11 -5.73
C LEU A 148 -3.22 2.41 -4.98
N PRO A 149 -3.42 3.57 -5.64
CA PRO A 149 -3.82 4.80 -4.95
C PRO A 149 -5.17 4.68 -4.21
N LEU A 150 -6.07 3.81 -4.67
CA LEU A 150 -7.41 3.66 -4.07
C LEU A 150 -7.36 3.08 -2.65
N LEU A 151 -6.27 2.41 -2.26
CA LEU A 151 -6.16 1.84 -0.91
C LEU A 151 -5.84 2.88 0.17
N PHE A 152 -5.47 4.08 -0.23
CA PHE A 152 -4.99 5.13 0.67
C PHE A 152 -5.95 6.33 0.67
N PRO A 153 -5.94 7.17 1.73
CA PRO A 153 -6.67 8.43 1.75
C PRO A 153 -6.38 9.28 0.51
N ARG A 154 -7.33 10.13 0.09
CA ARG A 154 -7.18 10.96 -1.13
C ARG A 154 -5.92 11.84 -1.08
N ALA A 155 -5.56 12.34 0.10
CA ALA A 155 -4.36 13.15 0.32
C ALA A 155 -3.04 12.41 -0.03
N HIS A 156 -3.03 11.08 0.08
CA HIS A 156 -1.89 10.22 -0.25
C HIS A 156 -1.97 9.68 -1.68
N ALA A 157 -3.18 9.42 -2.18
CA ALA A 157 -3.42 8.83 -3.49
C ALA A 157 -2.75 9.59 -4.65
N ALA A 158 -2.79 10.93 -4.63
CA ALA A 158 -2.18 11.75 -5.68
C ALA A 158 -0.65 11.59 -5.73
N ARG A 159 0.02 11.60 -4.57
CA ARG A 159 1.48 11.41 -4.48
C ARG A 159 1.89 10.02 -4.97
N LEU A 160 1.10 9.01 -4.61
CA LEU A 160 1.28 7.62 -5.04
C LEU A 160 1.15 7.46 -6.55
N ALA A 161 0.12 8.05 -7.15
CA ALA A 161 -0.08 8.00 -8.60
C ALA A 161 1.10 8.60 -9.36
N SER A 162 1.58 9.78 -8.92
CA SER A 162 2.77 10.40 -9.52
C SER A 162 4.04 9.55 -9.37
N GLY A 163 4.20 8.84 -8.24
CA GLY A 163 5.35 7.95 -8.01
C GLY A 163 5.33 6.69 -8.86
N LEU A 164 4.15 6.18 -9.24
CA LEU A 164 3.99 5.00 -10.09
C LEU A 164 4.27 5.27 -11.58
N ASP A 165 4.15 6.53 -12.00
CA ASP A 165 4.41 6.95 -13.38
C ASP A 165 5.81 7.55 -13.57
N GLY A 166 6.50 7.88 -12.46
CA GLY A 166 7.86 8.43 -12.49
C GLY A 166 8.95 7.36 -12.44
N ALA A 167 9.87 7.39 -13.41
CA ALA A 167 11.09 6.57 -13.37
C ALA A 167 12.09 7.18 -12.36
N HIS A 168 12.13 6.65 -11.14
CA HIS A 168 13.18 7.00 -10.16
C HIS A 168 14.04 5.78 -9.88
N ASP A 169 15.34 5.86 -10.19
CA ASP A 169 16.33 4.83 -9.83
C ASP A 169 16.35 4.56 -8.31
N ASP A 170 16.07 5.59 -7.49
CA ASP A 170 15.92 5.50 -6.03
C ASP A 170 14.77 4.60 -5.59
N ALA A 171 13.72 4.46 -6.41
CA ALA A 171 12.57 3.61 -6.08
C ALA A 171 12.99 2.13 -6.04
N ARG A 172 13.83 1.67 -6.97
CA ARG A 172 14.26 0.25 -7.02
C ARG A 172 15.04 -0.17 -5.77
N ALA A 173 15.77 0.76 -5.15
CA ALA A 173 16.51 0.54 -3.91
C ALA A 173 15.62 0.45 -2.66
N ALA A 174 14.37 0.94 -2.73
CA ALA A 174 13.43 0.89 -1.62
C ALA A 174 12.82 -0.50 -1.38
N TRP A 175 12.81 -1.36 -2.40
CA TRP A 175 12.26 -2.72 -2.28
C TRP A 175 13.18 -3.64 -1.49
N SER A 176 12.63 -4.31 -0.47
CA SER A 176 13.27 -5.42 0.23
C SER A 176 12.27 -6.56 0.39
N SER A 177 12.52 -7.68 -0.31
CA SER A 177 11.64 -8.86 -0.25
C SER A 177 11.48 -9.40 1.17
N SER A 178 12.57 -9.41 1.95
CA SER A 178 12.51 -9.87 3.34
C SER A 178 11.67 -8.94 4.21
N LEU A 179 11.87 -7.62 4.10
CA LEU A 179 11.07 -6.65 4.85
C LEU A 179 9.58 -6.73 4.49
N PHE A 180 9.26 -6.86 3.21
CA PHE A 180 7.89 -7.05 2.75
C PHE A 180 7.27 -8.32 3.34
N SER A 181 7.97 -9.47 3.26
CA SER A 181 7.48 -10.74 3.81
C SER A 181 7.28 -10.68 5.33
N PHE A 182 8.19 -10.03 6.08
CA PHE A 182 8.00 -9.83 7.52
C PHE A 182 6.80 -8.93 7.81
N ALA A 183 6.62 -7.84 7.07
CA ALA A 183 5.48 -6.95 7.24
C ALA A 183 4.16 -7.64 6.91
N VAL A 184 4.12 -8.48 5.87
CA VAL A 184 2.97 -9.35 5.54
C VAL A 184 2.64 -10.27 6.71
N ASN A 185 3.61 -11.05 7.18
CA ASN A 185 3.40 -12.01 8.27
C ASN A 185 2.92 -11.30 9.55
N HIS A 186 3.50 -10.15 9.87
CA HIS A 186 3.09 -9.37 11.04
C HIS A 186 1.68 -8.81 10.89
N ALA A 187 1.33 -8.27 9.72
CA ALA A 187 -0.02 -7.76 9.42
C ALA A 187 -1.09 -8.86 9.41
N LEU A 188 -0.72 -10.12 9.17
CA LEU A 188 -1.64 -11.26 9.25
C LEU A 188 -1.93 -11.69 10.70
N LEU A 189 -0.93 -11.60 11.59
CA LEU A 189 -1.04 -12.03 12.98
C LEU A 189 -1.68 -10.96 13.88
N GLU A 190 -1.48 -9.68 13.56
CA GLU A 190 -1.94 -8.55 14.37
C GLU A 190 -2.64 -7.49 13.50
N PRO A 191 -3.93 -7.70 13.15
CA PRO A 191 -4.67 -6.74 12.35
C PRO A 191 -4.99 -5.48 13.18
N ALA A 192 -4.16 -4.45 13.06
CA ALA A 192 -4.48 -3.11 13.54
C ALA A 192 -5.06 -2.28 12.38
N PRO A 193 -6.12 -1.49 12.62
CA PRO A 193 -6.61 -0.54 11.61
C PRO A 193 -5.53 0.50 11.31
N VAL A 194 -5.37 0.84 10.04
CA VAL A 194 -4.63 2.04 9.65
C VAL A 194 -5.56 3.21 9.99
N SER A 195 -5.09 4.13 10.84
CA SER A 195 -5.84 5.35 11.20
C SER A 195 -6.00 6.29 10.01
#